data_AF-W1S6K2-F1
#
_entry.id   AF-W1S6K2-F1
#
_cell.length_a   1.000
_cell.length_b   1.000
_cell.length_c   1.000
_cell.angle_alpha   90.00
_cell.angle_beta   90.00
_cell.angle_gamma   90.00
#
_symmetry.space_group_name_H-M   'P 1'
#
loop_
_entity.id
_entity.type
_entity.pdbx_description
1 polymer ?
#
loop_
_entity_poly.entity_id
_entity_poly.type
_entity_poly.pdbx_seq_one_letter_code
_entity_poly.pdbx_strand_id
1 'polypeptide(L)'
;MSVDVKYRTRATATGGRDGTARSDDGVLAVNLSTPKELGGAGGDGTNPEQLFAAGYSACFIGALKVAGGQLKIKVPQDVSVTATVGIGSRAAGGFGITA
;
A
#
# COMPACT_ATOMS: atom_id res chain seq x y z
N MET A 1 -21.63 4.96 -14.83
CA MET A 1 -21.06 6.31 -14.71
C MET A 1 -19.59 6.23 -15.07
N SER A 2 -19.09 7.07 -15.97
CA SER A 2 -17.66 7.15 -16.29
C SER A 2 -16.91 7.86 -15.16
N VAL A 3 -15.72 7.37 -14.83
CA VAL A 3 -14.83 8.03 -13.87
C VAL A 3 -14.17 9.24 -14.55
N ASP A 4 -14.34 10.43 -14.00
CA ASP A 4 -13.59 11.63 -14.40
C ASP A 4 -12.19 11.58 -13.75
N VAL A 5 -11.22 11.06 -14.51
CA VAL A 5 -9.86 10.80 -14.01
C VAL A 5 -9.12 12.12 -13.81
N LYS A 6 -8.92 12.51 -12.54
CA LYS A 6 -8.15 13.71 -12.16
C LYS A 6 -6.65 13.50 -12.06
N TYR A 7 -6.22 12.29 -11.75
CA TYR A 7 -4.81 11.94 -11.59
C TYR A 7 -4.58 10.48 -11.99
N ARG A 8 -3.43 10.22 -12.60
CA ARG A 8 -2.96 8.88 -12.96
C ARG A 8 -1.44 8.82 -12.77
N THR A 9 -0.96 7.70 -12.26
CA THR A 9 0.47 7.37 -12.11
C THR A 9 0.71 5.94 -12.59
N ARG A 10 1.97 5.60 -12.88
CA ARG A 10 2.39 4.24 -13.21
C ARG A 10 3.58 3.85 -12.35
N ALA A 11 3.65 2.59 -11.98
CA ALA A 11 4.86 1.97 -11.45
C ALA A 11 5.20 0.69 -12.22
N THR A 12 6.49 0.40 -12.34
CA THR A 12 7.01 -0.80 -12.96
C THR A 12 7.82 -1.58 -11.94
N ALA A 13 7.51 -2.87 -11.81
CA ALA A 13 8.28 -3.81 -11.00
C ALA A 13 9.10 -4.74 -11.90
N THR A 14 10.30 -5.12 -11.45
CA THR A 14 11.21 -6.05 -12.13
C THR A 14 11.77 -7.02 -11.09
N GLY A 15 11.83 -8.32 -11.41
CA GLY A 15 12.32 -9.35 -10.47
C GLY A 15 11.27 -9.90 -9.50
N GLY A 16 10.00 -9.47 -9.58
CA GLY A 16 8.94 -9.98 -8.72
C GLY A 16 9.06 -9.49 -7.28
N ARG A 17 8.84 -10.39 -6.30
CA ARG A 17 8.87 -10.06 -4.86
C ARG A 17 10.29 -9.89 -4.29
N ASP A 18 11.31 -10.34 -5.03
CA ASP A 18 12.73 -10.23 -4.68
C ASP A 18 13.45 -9.37 -5.74
N GLY A 19 12.96 -8.15 -5.94
CA GLY A 19 13.38 -7.29 -7.04
C GLY A 19 13.26 -5.81 -6.72
N THR A 20 12.79 -5.02 -7.67
CA THR A 20 12.63 -3.56 -7.50
C THR A 20 11.30 -3.09 -8.05
N ALA A 21 10.73 -2.03 -7.47
CA ALA A 21 9.60 -1.31 -8.02
C ALA A 21 9.87 0.19 -8.07
N ARG A 22 9.50 0.84 -9.18
CA ARG A 22 9.72 2.28 -9.39
C ARG A 22 8.51 2.95 -10.04
N SER A 23 8.09 4.11 -9.56
CA SER A 23 7.13 4.98 -10.26
C SER A 23 7.74 5.63 -11.49
N ASP A 24 6.91 6.01 -12.46
CA ASP A 24 7.34 6.70 -13.68
C ASP A 24 8.01 8.05 -13.41
N ASP A 25 7.56 8.77 -12.39
CA ASP A 25 8.20 9.99 -11.87
C ASP A 25 9.44 9.74 -10.97
N GLY A 26 9.69 8.49 -10.60
CA GLY A 26 10.83 8.08 -9.77
C GLY A 26 10.75 8.44 -8.28
N VAL A 27 9.65 9.04 -7.82
CA VAL A 27 9.47 9.42 -6.40
C VAL A 27 9.36 8.17 -5.52
N LEU A 28 8.66 7.13 -5.99
CA LEU A 28 8.70 5.80 -5.39
C LEU A 28 9.78 4.99 -6.09
N ALA A 29 10.82 4.59 -5.36
CA ALA A 29 11.85 3.67 -5.83
C ALA A 29 12.26 2.78 -4.67
N VAL A 30 11.86 1.50 -4.69
CA VAL A 30 12.05 0.57 -3.57
C VAL A 30 12.65 -0.75 -4.03
N ASN A 31 13.50 -1.31 -3.17
CA ASN A 31 13.88 -2.71 -3.24
C ASN A 31 12.78 -3.56 -2.58
N LEU A 32 12.51 -4.71 -3.16
CA LEU A 32 11.52 -5.67 -2.70
C LEU A 32 12.24 -6.92 -2.18
N SER A 33 11.74 -7.46 -1.07
CA SER A 33 12.23 -8.73 -0.53
C SER A 33 11.06 -9.56 -0.02
N THR A 34 11.06 -10.86 -0.34
CA THR A 34 10.09 -11.80 0.18
C THR A 34 10.36 -12.02 1.68
N PRO A 35 9.37 -11.77 2.56
CA PRO A 35 9.55 -11.93 3.99
C PRO A 35 9.78 -13.40 4.37
N LYS A 36 10.44 -13.63 5.51
CA LYS A 36 10.79 -14.98 5.98
C LYS A 36 9.55 -15.84 6.21
N GLU A 37 8.48 -15.21 6.66
CA GLU A 37 7.17 -15.81 6.94
C GLU A 37 6.51 -16.38 5.68
N LEU A 38 6.92 -15.92 4.48
CA LEU A 38 6.46 -16.44 3.19
C LEU A 38 7.50 -17.33 2.50
N GLY A 39 8.52 -17.79 3.24
CA GLY A 39 9.57 -18.68 2.72
C GLY A 39 10.67 -17.96 1.95
N GLY A 40 10.73 -16.62 2.02
CA GLY A 40 11.84 -15.85 1.46
C GLY A 40 13.06 -15.85 2.37
N ALA A 41 14.18 -15.32 1.87
CA ALA A 41 15.38 -15.10 2.68
C ALA A 41 15.18 -13.99 3.74
N GLY A 42 14.11 -13.20 3.62
CA GLY A 42 14.04 -11.87 4.22
C GLY A 42 15.01 -10.90 3.54
N GLY A 43 15.07 -9.67 4.02
CA GLY A 43 15.97 -8.65 3.50
C GLY A 43 15.57 -7.26 3.94
N ASP A 44 16.38 -6.28 3.56
CA ASP A 44 16.15 -4.86 3.88
C ASP A 44 15.14 -4.20 2.92
N GLY A 45 14.68 -4.93 1.90
CA GLY A 45 13.62 -4.48 1.00
C GLY A 45 12.24 -4.56 1.66
N THR A 46 11.31 -3.73 1.18
CA THR A 46 9.90 -3.81 1.58
C THR A 46 9.19 -4.93 0.81
N ASN A 47 7.88 -5.07 0.96
CA ASN A 47 7.07 -6.04 0.24
C ASN A 47 5.71 -5.44 -0.18
N PRO A 48 5.00 -6.06 -1.13
CA PRO A 48 3.70 -5.55 -1.59
C PRO A 48 2.68 -5.33 -0.47
N GLU A 49 2.68 -6.17 0.57
CA GLU A 49 1.74 -6.08 1.69
C GLU A 49 2.00 -4.84 2.54
N GLN A 50 3.26 -4.54 2.86
CA GLN A 50 3.66 -3.31 3.56
C GLN A 50 3.33 -2.06 2.74
N LEU A 51 3.58 -2.08 1.42
CA LEU A 51 3.21 -0.97 0.53
C LEU A 51 1.70 -0.74 0.50
N PHE A 52 0.91 -1.82 0.49
CA PHE A 52 -0.55 -1.75 0.56
C PHE A 52 -1.01 -1.17 1.90
N ALA A 53 -0.46 -1.64 3.03
CA ALA A 53 -0.76 -1.12 4.37
C ALA A 53 -0.47 0.38 4.47
N ALA A 54 0.71 0.81 4.03
CA ALA A 54 1.12 2.21 4.05
C ALA A 54 0.19 3.09 3.21
N GLY A 55 -0.12 2.67 1.98
CA GLY A 55 -1.03 3.38 1.08
C GLY A 55 -2.45 3.47 1.64
N TYR A 56 -2.96 2.37 2.21
CA TYR A 56 -4.30 2.32 2.79
C TYR A 56 -4.43 3.22 4.02
N SER A 57 -3.49 3.13 4.96
CA SER A 57 -3.40 4.01 6.13
C SER A 57 -3.41 5.49 5.75
N ALA A 58 -2.54 5.88 4.80
CA ALA A 58 -2.44 7.27 4.36
C ALA A 58 -3.72 7.74 3.66
N CYS A 59 -4.32 6.89 2.82
CA CYS A 59 -5.59 7.20 2.15
C CYS A 59 -6.73 7.41 3.15
N PHE A 60 -6.80 6.59 4.19
CA PHE A 60 -7.82 6.71 5.24
C PHE A 60 -7.68 8.02 6.02
N ILE A 61 -6.45 8.47 6.33
CA ILE A 61 -6.21 9.81 6.89
C ILE A 61 -6.73 10.91 5.95
N GLY A 62 -6.52 10.77 4.64
CA GLY A 62 -7.10 11.67 3.64
C GLY A 62 -8.62 11.74 3.72
N ALA A 63 -9.29 10.58 3.80
CA ALA A 63 -10.74 10.49 3.95
C ALA A 63 -11.23 11.12 5.26
N LEU A 64 -10.52 10.88 6.38
CA LEU A 64 -10.81 11.50 7.67
C LEU A 64 -10.78 13.03 7.59
N LYS A 65 -9.79 13.60 6.89
CA LYS A 65 -9.68 15.06 6.71
C LYS A 65 -10.83 15.63 5.89
N VAL A 66 -11.28 14.92 4.84
CA VAL A 66 -12.45 15.31 4.05
C VAL A 66 -13.72 15.29 4.91
N ALA A 67 -13.96 14.20 5.63
CA ALA A 67 -15.13 14.07 6.51
C ALA A 67 -15.10 15.10 7.64
N GLY A 68 -13.95 15.32 8.28
CA GLY A 68 -13.76 16.35 9.30
C GLY A 68 -14.09 17.76 8.78
N GLY A 69 -13.66 18.08 7.55
CA GLY A 69 -14.01 19.34 6.89
C GLY A 69 -15.52 19.53 6.71
N GLN A 70 -16.24 18.47 6.30
CA GLN A 70 -17.70 18.50 6.14
C GLN A 70 -18.43 18.67 7.48
N LEU A 71 -17.95 18.00 8.52
CA LEU A 71 -18.53 18.04 9.87
C LEU A 71 -18.04 19.24 10.69
N LYS A 72 -17.14 20.07 10.15
CA LYS A 72 -16.45 21.15 10.86
C LYS A 72 -15.71 20.69 12.11
N ILE A 73 -15.20 19.46 12.08
CA ILE A 73 -14.37 18.87 13.13
C ILE A 73 -12.92 18.87 12.65
N LYS A 74 -12.03 19.51 13.42
CA LYS A 74 -10.61 19.55 13.09
C LYS A 74 -9.97 18.20 13.38
N VAL A 75 -9.46 17.53 12.35
CA VAL A 75 -8.60 16.36 12.51
C VAL A 75 -7.21 16.82 12.97
N PRO A 76 -6.64 16.25 14.06
CA PRO A 76 -5.29 16.56 14.51
C PRO A 76 -4.24 16.35 13.41
N GLN A 77 -3.17 17.14 13.43
CA GLN A 77 -2.12 17.04 12.41
C GLN A 77 -1.27 15.77 12.55
N ASP A 78 -1.13 15.30 13.79
CA ASP A 78 -0.39 14.10 14.21
C ASP A 78 -1.28 12.85 14.26
N VAL A 79 -2.47 12.89 13.63
CA VAL A 79 -3.34 11.71 13.55
C VAL A 79 -2.60 10.54 12.89
N SER A 80 -2.67 9.37 13.52
CA SER A 80 -2.09 8.14 13.03
C SER A 80 -3.18 7.11 12.73
N VAL A 81 -3.04 6.38 11.62
CA VAL A 81 -3.90 5.24 11.26
C VAL A 81 -3.01 4.04 10.99
N THR A 82 -3.30 2.92 11.62
CA THR A 82 -2.59 1.65 11.45
C THR A 82 -3.49 0.67 10.73
N ALA A 83 -3.12 0.31 9.50
CA ALA A 83 -3.73 -0.81 8.77
C ALA A 83 -2.90 -2.08 8.99
N THR A 84 -3.56 -3.15 9.41
CA THR A 84 -2.94 -4.48 9.53
C THR A 84 -3.28 -5.28 8.28
N VAL A 85 -2.26 -5.53 7.45
CA VAL A 85 -2.44 -6.24 6.18
C VAL A 85 -1.80 -7.62 6.26
N GLY A 86 -2.56 -8.64 5.88
CA GLY A 86 -2.12 -10.02 5.79
C GLY A 86 -2.18 -10.55 4.36
N ILE A 87 -1.37 -11.58 4.08
CA ILE A 87 -1.46 -12.38 2.87
C ILE A 87 -1.54 -13.86 3.26
N GLY A 88 -2.39 -14.61 2.57
CA GLY A 88 -2.54 -16.05 2.82
C GLY A 88 -3.10 -16.81 1.63
N SER A 89 -2.92 -18.12 1.66
CA SER A 89 -3.47 -19.04 0.67
C SER A 89 -5.00 -19.09 0.74
N ARG A 90 -5.65 -19.21 -0.42
CA ARG A 90 -7.11 -19.38 -0.48
C ARG A 90 -7.46 -20.85 -0.72
N ALA A 91 -8.61 -21.29 -0.21
CA ALA A 91 -9.08 -22.66 -0.39
C ALA A 91 -9.28 -23.05 -1.87
N ALA A 92 -9.63 -22.10 -2.72
CA ALA A 92 -9.76 -22.29 -4.17
C ALA A 92 -8.41 -22.24 -4.93
N GLY A 93 -7.28 -22.16 -4.23
CA GLY A 93 -5.96 -21.91 -4.80
C GLY A 93 -5.60 -20.42 -4.92
N GLY A 94 -4.31 -20.15 -5.11
CA GLY A 94 -3.76 -18.79 -5.15
C GLY A 94 -3.70 -18.11 -3.78
N PHE A 95 -3.53 -16.78 -3.81
CA PHE A 95 -3.37 -15.94 -2.60
C PHE A 95 -4.49 -14.90 -2.49
N GLY A 96 -4.76 -14.47 -1.26
CA GLY A 96 -5.63 -13.34 -0.94
C GLY A 96 -4.93 -12.36 0.00
N ILE A 97 -5.31 -11.09 -0.09
CA ILE A 97 -4.92 -10.05 0.85
C ILE A 97 -6.07 -9.85 1.84
N THR A 98 -5.73 -9.73 3.12
CA THR A 98 -6.66 -9.34 4.19
C THR A 98 -6.24 -7.98 4.72
N ALA A 99 -7.21 -7.10 5.01
CA ALA A 99 -6.99 -5.78 5.58
C ALA A 99 -8.03 -5.52 6.68
#